data_AF-A0A531M503-F1
#
_entry.id   AF-A0A531M503-F1
#
_cell.length_a   1.000
_cell.length_b   1.000
_cell.length_c   1.000
_cell.angle_alpha   90.00
_cell.angle_beta   90.00
_cell.angle_gamma   90.00
#
_symmetry.space_group_name_H-M   'P 1'
#
loop_
_entity.id
_entity.type
_entity.pdbx_description
1 polymer ?
#
loop_
_entity_poly.entity_id
_entity_poly.type
_entity_poly.pdbx_seq_one_letter_code
_entity_poly.pdbx_strand_id
1 'polypeptide(L)'
;MATYDETTTPLLTGIKGLCPRCQKGHLFSGLIKLAPRCDICGLDFSFADPADGPAFFSMSIVAFPALAAALWLQLSCEPPFW
;
A
#
# COMPACT_ATOMS: atom_id res chain seq x y z
N MET A 1 -9.97 29.84 -2.68
CA MET A 1 -10.50 28.72 -1.87
C MET A 1 -10.45 27.46 -2.72
N ALA A 2 -9.77 26.39 -2.28
CA ALA A 2 -9.82 25.11 -2.98
C ALA A 2 -11.21 24.51 -2.79
N THR A 3 -11.96 24.31 -3.87
CA THR A 3 -13.26 23.63 -3.85
C THR A 3 -13.07 22.18 -3.46
N TYR A 4 -13.89 21.70 -2.53
CA TYR A 4 -13.97 20.28 -2.19
C TYR A 4 -14.83 19.61 -3.26
N ASP A 5 -14.20 18.89 -4.19
CA ASP A 5 -14.90 18.02 -5.12
C ASP A 5 -14.91 16.61 -4.53
N GLU A 6 -16.10 16.05 -4.32
CA GLU A 6 -16.22 14.64 -3.94
C GLU A 6 -15.56 13.78 -4.99
N THR A 7 -14.75 12.81 -4.54
CA THR A 7 -14.10 11.89 -5.45
C THR A 7 -15.15 10.99 -6.11
N THR A 8 -15.42 11.23 -7.40
CA THR A 8 -16.39 10.46 -8.20
C THR A 8 -16.01 9.00 -8.31
N THR A 9 -14.72 8.66 -8.27
CA THR A 9 -14.22 7.28 -8.33
C THR A 9 -13.01 7.08 -7.40
N PRO A 10 -13.24 6.70 -6.12
CA PRO A 10 -12.16 6.60 -5.13
C PRO A 10 -11.14 5.52 -5.52
N LEU A 11 -11.59 4.41 -6.09
CA LEU A 11 -10.73 3.33 -6.56
C LEU A 11 -9.76 3.79 -7.65
N LEU A 12 -10.28 4.47 -8.69
CA LEU A 12 -9.47 4.95 -9.80
C LEU A 12 -8.51 6.06 -9.38
N THR A 13 -8.96 6.95 -8.49
CA THR A 13 -8.15 8.04 -7.94
C THR A 13 -6.98 7.50 -7.12
N GLY A 14 -7.23 6.47 -6.31
CA GLY A 14 -6.21 5.76 -5.54
C GLY A 14 -5.20 5.03 -6.43
N ILE A 15 -5.68 4.26 -7.42
CA ILE A 15 -4.80 3.53 -8.36
C ILE A 15 -3.89 4.49 -9.15
N LYS A 16 -4.41 5.65 -9.55
CA LYS A 16 -3.63 6.67 -10.25
C LYS A 16 -2.71 7.49 -9.34
N GLY A 17 -2.78 7.30 -8.02
CA GLY A 17 -1.98 8.06 -7.05
C GLY A 17 -2.29 9.56 -7.08
N LEU A 18 -3.56 9.91 -7.23
CA LEU A 18 -4.03 11.30 -7.31
C LEU A 18 -4.58 11.77 -5.95
N CYS A 19 -4.55 13.08 -5.74
CA CYS A 19 -5.05 13.70 -4.53
C CYS A 19 -6.57 13.43 -4.37
N PRO A 20 -7.03 12.94 -3.20
CA PRO A 20 -8.45 12.61 -2.94
C PRO A 20 -9.39 13.82 -2.87
N ARG A 21 -8.85 15.05 -2.84
CA ARG A 21 -9.67 16.28 -2.81
C ARG A 21 -9.78 16.96 -4.17
N CYS A 22 -8.71 16.96 -4.96
CA CYS A 22 -8.67 17.70 -6.22
C CYS A 22 -8.48 16.81 -7.46
N GLN A 23 -8.17 15.52 -7.28
CA GLN A 23 -7.98 14.51 -8.33
C GLN A 23 -6.97 14.90 -9.44
N LYS A 24 -6.16 15.93 -9.22
CA LYS A 24 -5.19 16.46 -10.20
C LYS A 24 -3.76 16.43 -9.70
N GLY A 25 -3.54 16.64 -8.39
CA GLY A 25 -2.21 16.64 -7.80
C GLY A 25 -1.73 15.24 -7.45
N HIS A 26 -0.42 15.06 -7.35
CA HIS A 26 0.19 13.79 -6.97
C HIS A 26 0.03 13.51 -5.47
N LEU A 27 -0.30 12.26 -5.14
CA LEU A 27 -0.40 11.78 -3.76
C LEU A 27 0.96 11.30 -3.21
N PHE A 28 1.80 10.74 -4.08
CA PHE A 28 3.10 10.19 -3.73
C PHE A 28 4.24 11.06 -4.26
N SER A 29 5.30 11.22 -3.47
CA SER A 29 6.54 11.93 -3.84
C SER A 29 7.62 11.01 -4.44
N GLY A 30 7.21 9.80 -4.84
CA GLY A 30 8.08 8.73 -5.34
C GLY A 30 7.27 7.46 -5.55
N LEU A 31 7.83 6.29 -5.20
CA LEU A 31 7.14 5.01 -5.34
C LEU A 31 6.12 4.77 -4.23
N ILE A 32 6.56 4.80 -2.97
CA ILE A 32 5.75 4.42 -1.79
C ILE A 32 5.63 5.59 -0.79
N LYS A 33 6.48 6.61 -0.92
CA LYS A 33 6.53 7.73 0.01
C LYS A 33 5.39 8.71 -0.27
N LEU A 34 4.50 8.90 0.69
CA LEU A 34 3.46 9.91 0.63
C LEU A 34 4.07 11.32 0.56
N ALA A 35 3.53 12.18 -0.30
CA ALA A 35 3.93 13.58 -0.31
C ALA A 35 3.44 14.25 1.00
N PRO A 36 4.10 15.29 1.53
CA PRO A 36 3.61 15.99 2.72
C PRO A 36 2.37 16.84 2.42
N ARG A 37 2.23 17.34 1.19
CA ARG A 37 1.09 18.17 0.76
C ARG A 37 0.82 18.01 -0.72
N CYS A 38 -0.42 18.29 -1.13
CA CYS A 38 -0.79 18.33 -2.55
C CYS A 38 -0.25 19.60 -3.23
N ASP A 39 0.36 19.45 -4.41
CA ASP A 39 0.94 20.57 -5.18
C ASP A 39 -0.09 21.58 -5.72
N ILE A 40 -1.35 21.16 -5.88
CA ILE A 40 -2.40 21.98 -6.51
C ILE A 40 -3.33 22.59 -5.48
N CYS A 41 -3.88 21.77 -4.59
CA CYS A 41 -4.85 22.24 -3.60
C CYS A 41 -4.24 22.53 -2.23
N GLY A 42 -2.99 22.13 -1.96
CA GLY A 42 -2.34 22.35 -0.67
C GLY A 42 -2.93 21.53 0.49
N LEU A 43 -3.63 20.42 0.20
CA LEU A 43 -4.09 19.50 1.24
C LEU A 43 -2.88 18.84 1.91
N ASP A 44 -2.78 18.94 3.23
CA ASP A 44 -1.78 18.23 4.04
C ASP A 44 -2.15 16.75 4.11
N PHE A 45 -1.23 15.86 3.75
CA PHE A 45 -1.43 14.41 3.71
C PHE A 45 -0.97 13.70 5.01
N SER A 46 -0.53 14.43 6.03
CA SER A 46 -0.07 13.86 7.31
C SER A 46 -1.13 13.03 8.06
N PHE A 47 -2.41 13.11 7.67
CA PHE A 47 -3.48 12.27 8.23
C PHE A 47 -3.49 10.84 7.68
N ALA A 48 -2.85 10.60 6.53
CA ALA A 48 -2.93 9.35 5.78
C ALA A 48 -1.59 8.60 5.79
N ASP A 49 -0.96 8.48 6.96
CA ASP A 49 0.28 7.71 7.10
C ASP A 49 0.01 6.23 6.76
N PRO A 50 0.61 5.67 5.69
CA PRO A 50 0.33 4.31 5.22
C PRO A 50 0.93 3.21 6.12
N ALA A 51 1.09 3.48 7.42
CA ALA A 51 1.75 2.68 8.44
C ALA A 51 1.66 1.17 8.16
N ASP A 52 2.78 0.62 7.70
CA ASP A 52 3.10 -0.80 7.44
C ASP A 52 2.07 -1.67 6.71
N GLY A 53 1.00 -1.12 6.15
CA GLY A 53 -0.02 -1.89 5.42
C GLY A 53 0.60 -2.78 4.33
N PRO A 54 1.37 -2.20 3.38
CA PRO A 54 2.03 -2.99 2.33
C PRO A 54 3.02 -4.02 2.86
N ALA A 55 3.75 -3.69 3.93
CA ALA A 55 4.77 -4.57 4.51
C ALA A 55 4.13 -5.83 5.11
N PHE A 56 3.07 -5.66 5.92
CA PHE A 56 2.32 -6.75 6.53
C PHE A 56 1.75 -7.74 5.50
N PHE A 57 1.14 -7.22 4.42
CA PHE A 57 0.60 -8.08 3.36
C PHE A 57 1.71 -8.82 2.62
N SER A 58 2.83 -8.14 2.31
CA SER A 58 3.96 -8.78 1.61
C SER A 58 4.57 -9.92 2.42
N MET A 59 4.80 -9.73 3.72
CA MET A 59 5.36 -10.76 4.60
C MET A 59 4.40 -11.93 4.77
N SER A 60 3.10 -11.66 4.96
CA SER A 60 2.10 -12.72 5.11
C SER A 60 2.03 -13.61 3.87
N ILE A 61 1.94 -13.00 2.68
CA ILE A 61 1.82 -13.74 1.40
C ILE A 61 3.04 -14.64 1.16
N VAL A 62 4.23 -14.28 1.64
CA VAL A 62 5.43 -15.12 1.50
C VAL A 62 5.55 -16.14 2.62
N ALA A 63 5.31 -15.73 3.87
CA ALA A 63 5.53 -16.57 5.04
C ALA A 63 4.56 -17.75 5.12
N PHE A 64 3.27 -17.53 4.83
CA PHE A 64 2.27 -18.60 4.89
C PHE A 64 2.57 -19.78 3.94
N PRO A 65 2.78 -19.56 2.62
CA PRO A 65 3.10 -20.66 1.71
C PRO A 65 4.49 -21.24 1.98
N ALA A 66 5.48 -20.44 2.39
CA ALA A 66 6.79 -20.97 2.76
C ALA A 66 6.70 -21.94 3.95
N LEU A 67 5.95 -21.56 5.00
CA LEU A 67 5.71 -22.41 6.16
C LEU A 67 4.92 -23.67 5.78
N ALA A 68 3.86 -23.52 4.96
CA ALA A 68 3.05 -24.65 4.50
C ALA A 68 3.87 -25.64 3.67
N ALA A 69 4.73 -25.14 2.77
CA ALA A 69 5.62 -25.96 1.96
C ALA A 69 6.68 -26.66 2.82
N ALA A 70 7.27 -25.97 3.79
CA ALA A 70 8.23 -26.56 4.73
C ALA A 70 7.59 -27.68 5.56
N LEU A 71 6.38 -27.44 6.08
CA LEU A 71 5.63 -28.45 6.84
C LEU A 71 5.24 -29.65 5.96
N TRP A 72 4.80 -29.39 4.72
CA TRP A 72 4.48 -30.44 3.76
C TRP A 72 5.69 -31.33 3.45
N LEU A 73 6.85 -30.71 3.24
CA LEU A 73 8.12 -31.41 3.00
C LEU A 73 8.52 -32.24 4.22
N GLN A 74 8.39 -31.69 5.43
CA GLN A 74 8.70 -32.39 6.67
C GLN A 74 7.85 -33.65 6.84
N LEU A 75 6.54 -33.55 6.55
CA LEU A 75 5.60 -34.66 6.67
C LEU A 75 5.75 -35.72 5.57
N SER A 76 6.18 -35.33 4.37
CA SER A 76 6.23 -36.24 3.21
C SER A 76 7.59 -36.92 3.03
N CYS A 77 8.68 -36.25 3.40
CA CYS A 77 10.03 -36.70 3.10
C CYS A 77 10.90 -36.96 4.34
N GLU A 78 10.40 -36.67 5.56
CA GLU A 78 11.18 -36.72 6.81
C GLU A 78 12.65 -36.34 6.59
N PRO A 79 12.90 -35.16 6.01
CA PRO A 79 14.25 -34.81 5.57
C PRO A 79 15.18 -34.84 6.78
N PRO A 80 16.33 -35.54 6.68
CA PRO A 80 17.31 -35.54 7.75
C PRO A 80 17.78 -34.10 7.98
N PHE A 81 17.88 -33.70 9.25
CA PHE A 81 18.30 -32.35 9.63
C PHE A 81 19.81 -32.12 9.51
N TRP A 82 20.52 -32.95 8.72
CA TRP A 82 21.97 -32.95 8.54
C TRP A 82 22.37 -33.26 7.09
#